data_AF-A0A954WHY5-F1
#
_entry.id   AF-A0A954WHY5-F1
#
_cell.length_a   1.000
_cell.length_b   1.000
_cell.length_c   1.000
_cell.angle_alpha   90.00
_cell.angle_beta   90.00
_cell.angle_gamma   90.00
#
_symmetry.space_group_name_H-M   'P 1'
#
loop_
_entity.id
_entity.type
_entity.pdbx_description
1 polymer ?
#
loop_
_entity_poly.entity_id
_entity_poly.type
_entity_poly.pdbx_seq_one_letter_code
_entity_poly.pdbx_strand_id
1 'polypeptide(L)'
;MLERFIDPKADLPGSWQELGEGAPTLIAPAHLCAVAMTREKPLDIELSPEARAILVAARDRGVIEVKGMNQAFEAPERFLAVQIELDEQRTLTFRNREFPEITIRFFNGFRQLCQTGLVMHHLYRDFSLTQAGYELART
;
A
#
# COMPACT_ATOMS: atom_id res chain seq x y z
N MET A 1 -40.11 11.42 -4.23
CA MET A 1 -39.06 11.54 -5.27
C MET A 1 -37.79 12.12 -4.63
N LEU A 2 -37.18 11.38 -3.69
CA LEU A 2 -35.92 11.72 -3.02
C LEU A 2 -35.18 10.44 -2.55
N GLU A 3 -35.87 9.30 -2.47
CA GLU A 3 -35.28 7.97 -2.21
C GLU A 3 -34.34 7.45 -3.31
N ARG A 4 -34.23 8.16 -4.44
CA ARG A 4 -33.35 7.79 -5.57
C ARG A 4 -31.91 8.31 -5.45
N PHE A 5 -31.59 9.03 -4.36
CA PHE A 5 -30.27 9.59 -4.07
C PHE A 5 -29.63 9.06 -2.79
N ILE A 6 -30.28 8.12 -2.10
CA ILE A 6 -29.70 7.42 -0.97
C ILE A 6 -29.13 6.12 -1.52
N ASP A 7 -27.83 6.10 -1.78
CA ASP A 7 -27.10 4.85 -1.98
C ASP A 7 -26.98 4.16 -0.61
N PRO A 8 -27.71 3.06 -0.33
CA PRO A 8 -27.59 2.37 0.93
C PRO A 8 -26.46 1.35 0.82
N LYS A 9 -25.34 1.69 1.45
CA LYS A 9 -24.17 0.86 1.76
C LYS A 9 -23.17 0.71 0.59
N ALA A 10 -21.98 1.22 0.83
CA ALA A 10 -20.77 0.69 0.21
C ALA A 10 -20.61 -0.78 0.67
N ASP A 11 -21.24 -1.70 -0.04
CA ASP A 11 -20.91 -3.12 0.09
C ASP A 11 -19.48 -3.29 -0.42
N LEU A 12 -18.61 -3.80 0.46
CA LEU A 12 -17.31 -4.30 0.05
C LEU A 12 -17.54 -5.41 -0.98
N PRO A 13 -16.68 -5.53 -2.01
CA PRO A 13 -16.77 -6.63 -2.97
C PRO A 13 -16.76 -7.96 -2.20
N GLY A 14 -17.82 -8.74 -2.38
CA GLY A 14 -18.22 -9.83 -1.49
C GLY A 14 -18.19 -11.21 -2.12
N SER A 15 -17.43 -11.42 -3.20
CA SER A 15 -17.24 -12.77 -3.76
C SER A 15 -16.05 -13.48 -3.12
N TRP A 16 -16.14 -14.81 -3.00
CA TRP A 16 -15.02 -15.64 -2.54
C TRP A 16 -13.76 -15.48 -3.42
N GLN A 17 -13.95 -15.16 -4.70
CA GLN A 17 -12.86 -14.88 -5.62
C GLN A 17 -12.11 -13.60 -5.23
N GLU A 18 -12.83 -12.50 -4.97
CA GLU A 18 -12.23 -11.24 -4.53
C GLU A 18 -11.52 -11.37 -3.18
N LEU A 19 -12.09 -12.17 -2.26
CA LEU A 19 -11.42 -12.53 -1.01
C LEU A 19 -10.11 -13.29 -1.27
N GLY A 20 -10.14 -14.27 -2.18
CA GLY A 20 -8.95 -15.03 -2.58
C GLY A 20 -7.89 -14.19 -3.30
N GLU A 21 -8.29 -13.10 -3.94
CA GLU A 21 -7.38 -12.14 -4.59
C GLU A 21 -6.85 -11.05 -3.64
N GLY A 22 -7.26 -11.08 -2.37
CA GLY A 22 -6.85 -10.13 -1.34
C GLY A 22 -7.51 -8.75 -1.47
N ALA A 23 -8.61 -8.62 -2.21
CA ALA A 23 -9.23 -7.34 -2.53
C ALA A 23 -9.57 -6.48 -1.30
N PRO A 24 -10.15 -7.01 -0.19
CA PRO A 24 -10.48 -6.17 0.97
C PRO A 24 -9.23 -5.51 1.59
N THR A 25 -8.13 -6.26 1.67
CA THR A 25 -6.88 -5.76 2.25
C THR A 25 -6.16 -4.79 1.31
N LEU A 26 -6.36 -4.91 -0.01
CA LEU A 26 -5.83 -3.98 -1.02
C LEU A 26 -6.65 -2.67 -1.10
N ILE A 27 -7.96 -2.75 -0.92
CA ILE A 27 -8.86 -1.58 -0.93
C ILE A 27 -8.53 -0.62 0.21
N ALA A 28 -8.14 -1.14 1.39
CA ALA A 28 -7.86 -0.30 2.55
C ALA A 28 -6.73 0.73 2.32
N PRO A 29 -5.52 0.37 1.84
CA PRO A 29 -4.48 1.33 1.47
C PRO A 29 -4.91 2.32 0.38
N ALA A 30 -5.64 1.87 -0.65
CA ALA A 30 -6.17 2.74 -1.69
C ALA A 30 -7.12 3.80 -1.11
N HIS A 31 -8.02 3.39 -0.23
CA HIS A 31 -8.92 4.30 0.48
C HIS A 31 -8.16 5.28 1.38
N LEU A 32 -7.12 4.83 2.09
CA LEU A 32 -6.27 5.71 2.90
C LEU A 32 -5.59 6.78 2.04
N CYS A 33 -5.06 6.41 0.86
CA CYS A 33 -4.50 7.38 -0.09
C CYS A 33 -5.55 8.40 -0.53
N ALA A 34 -6.75 7.95 -0.89
CA ALA A 34 -7.84 8.83 -1.31
C ALA A 34 -8.22 9.84 -0.21
N VAL A 35 -8.33 9.37 1.03
CA VAL A 35 -8.61 10.22 2.18
C VAL A 35 -7.46 11.19 2.49
N ALA A 36 -6.21 10.77 2.32
CA ALA A 36 -5.05 11.63 2.55
C ALA A 36 -4.97 12.79 1.53
N MET A 37 -5.39 12.57 0.27
CA MET A 37 -5.40 13.62 -0.75
C MET A 37 -6.36 14.78 -0.43
N THR A 38 -7.40 14.53 0.37
CA THR A 38 -8.39 15.57 0.73
C THR A 38 -8.06 16.30 2.03
N ARG A 39 -6.99 15.90 2.73
CA ARG A 39 -6.63 16.43 4.05
C ARG A 39 -5.43 17.37 3.93
N GLU A 40 -5.35 18.32 4.85
CA GLU A 40 -4.13 19.10 5.02
C GLU A 40 -2.99 18.19 5.47
N LYS A 41 -1.78 18.45 4.93
CA LYS A 41 -0.60 17.66 5.22
C LYS A 41 -0.17 17.88 6.68
N PRO A 42 0.09 16.81 7.46
CA PRO A 42 0.66 16.97 8.80
C PRO A 42 2.06 17.59 8.72
N LEU A 43 2.35 18.56 9.60
CA LEU A 43 3.64 19.27 9.63
C LEU A 43 4.79 18.43 10.21
N ASP A 44 4.50 17.43 11.03
CA ASP A 44 5.48 16.56 11.67
C ASP A 44 4.99 15.10 11.61
N ILE A 45 5.72 14.26 10.90
CA ILE A 45 5.34 12.86 10.64
C ILE A 45 6.48 11.98 11.15
N GLU A 46 6.28 11.37 12.32
CA GLU A 46 7.16 10.32 12.82
C GLU A 46 6.88 9.01 12.08
N LEU A 47 7.81 8.61 11.19
CA LEU A 47 7.69 7.36 10.42
C LEU A 47 8.25 6.18 11.21
N SER A 48 7.57 5.03 11.13
CA SER A 48 8.15 3.77 11.61
C SER A 48 9.42 3.43 10.81
N PRO A 49 10.32 2.60 11.36
CA PRO A 49 11.50 2.14 10.62
C PRO A 49 11.17 1.52 9.26
N GLU A 50 10.09 0.74 9.16
CA GLU A 50 9.64 0.11 7.92
C GLU A 50 9.07 1.11 6.93
N ALA A 51 8.26 2.06 7.40
CA ALA A 51 7.75 3.14 6.55
C ALA A 51 8.91 3.95 5.98
N ARG A 52 9.91 4.28 6.81
CA ARG A 52 11.13 4.97 6.37
C ARG A 52 11.93 4.13 5.37
N ALA A 53 12.09 2.82 5.62
CA ALA A 53 12.79 1.93 4.71
C ALA A 53 12.11 1.82 3.34
N ILE A 54 10.78 1.71 3.30
CA ILE A 54 10.00 1.72 2.04
C ILE A 54 10.19 3.05 1.31
N LEU A 55 10.04 4.17 2.03
CA LEU A 55 10.17 5.51 1.47
C LEU A 55 11.54 5.73 0.83
N VAL A 56 12.61 5.37 1.56
CA VAL A 56 14.00 5.49 1.07
C VAL A 56 14.27 4.54 -0.09
N ALA A 57 13.75 3.31 -0.06
CA ALA A 57 13.91 2.37 -1.17
C ALA A 57 13.25 2.87 -2.46
N ALA A 58 12.14 3.61 -2.34
CA ALA A 58 11.38 4.15 -3.46
C ALA A 58 11.89 5.53 -3.94
N ARG A 59 12.93 6.12 -3.35
CA ARG A 59 13.34 7.53 -3.60
C ARG A 59 13.65 7.89 -5.06
N ASP A 60 14.05 6.90 -5.85
CA ASP A 60 14.52 7.10 -7.23
C ASP A 60 13.35 7.03 -8.22
N ARG A 61 12.69 5.87 -8.32
CA ARG A 61 11.57 5.64 -9.25
C ARG A 61 10.21 6.00 -8.66
N GLY A 62 10.05 5.82 -7.35
CA GLY A 62 8.81 6.07 -6.62
C GLY A 62 7.66 5.10 -6.95
N VAL A 63 7.90 4.01 -7.67
CA VAL A 63 6.88 3.02 -8.04
C VAL A 63 6.81 1.94 -6.98
N ILE A 64 5.60 1.72 -6.46
CA ILE A 64 5.32 0.79 -5.36
C ILE A 64 4.16 -0.11 -5.76
N GLU A 65 4.28 -1.40 -5.51
CA GLU A 65 3.21 -2.36 -5.78
C GLU A 65 2.96 -3.24 -4.54
N VAL A 66 1.70 -3.60 -4.30
CA VAL A 66 1.34 -4.59 -3.27
C VAL A 66 0.97 -5.91 -3.93
N LYS A 67 1.77 -6.96 -3.71
CA LYS A 67 1.54 -8.29 -4.29
C LYS A 67 1.42 -9.40 -3.25
N GLY A 68 0.42 -10.27 -3.44
CA GLY A 68 0.35 -11.60 -2.83
C GLY A 68 0.64 -12.69 -3.87
N MET A 69 1.01 -13.89 -3.43
CA MET A 69 1.15 -15.06 -4.32
C MET A 69 0.06 -16.09 -3.99
N ASN A 70 -1.05 -16.05 -4.71
CA ASN A 70 -2.22 -16.89 -4.38
C ASN A 70 -1.94 -18.40 -4.47
N GLN A 71 -0.95 -18.80 -5.28
CA GLN A 71 -0.60 -20.21 -5.52
C GLN A 71 0.73 -20.63 -4.87
N ALA A 72 1.24 -19.86 -3.90
CA ALA A 72 2.47 -20.27 -3.23
C ALA A 72 2.25 -21.50 -2.34
N PHE A 73 3.20 -22.44 -2.41
CA PHE A 73 3.19 -23.68 -1.64
C PHE A 73 3.25 -23.37 -0.14
N GLU A 74 4.21 -22.52 0.25
CA GLU A 74 4.40 -22.07 1.63
C GLU A 74 3.41 -20.97 2.01
N ALA A 75 2.77 -21.10 3.17
CA ALA A 75 1.76 -20.14 3.62
C ALA A 75 2.26 -18.68 3.74
N PRO A 76 3.47 -18.41 4.28
CA PRO A 76 4.00 -17.04 4.36
C PRO A 76 4.22 -16.37 3.01
N GLU A 77 4.46 -17.15 1.95
CA GLU A 77 4.62 -16.61 0.60
C GLU A 77 3.30 -16.13 -0.01
N ARG A 78 2.16 -16.57 0.53
CA ARG A 78 0.85 -16.08 0.10
C ARG A 78 0.55 -14.68 0.62
N PHE A 79 1.31 -14.18 1.61
CA PHE A 79 1.04 -12.89 2.25
C PHE A 79 1.24 -11.73 1.26
N LEU A 80 0.44 -10.68 1.41
CA LEU A 80 0.69 -9.43 0.70
C LEU A 80 2.03 -8.87 1.15
N ALA A 81 2.86 -8.50 0.17
CA ALA A 81 4.16 -7.91 0.37
C ALA A 81 4.27 -6.62 -0.45
N VAL A 82 5.06 -5.69 0.07
CA VAL A 82 5.36 -4.41 -0.59
C VAL A 82 6.53 -4.63 -1.52
N GLN A 83 6.37 -4.28 -2.79
CA GLN A 83 7.40 -4.31 -3.82
C GLN A 83 7.73 -2.89 -4.28
N ILE A 84 9.02 -2.63 -4.51
CA ILE A 84 9.53 -1.34 -4.96
C ILE A 84 10.29 -1.56 -6.27
N GLU A 85 9.99 -0.78 -7.29
CA GLU A 85 10.82 -0.71 -8.49
C GLU A 85 12.07 0.10 -8.19
N LEU A 86 13.25 -0.50 -8.34
CA LEU A 86 14.53 0.19 -8.20
C LEU A 86 14.97 0.78 -9.53
N ASP A 87 14.73 0.05 -10.62
CA ASP A 87 14.90 0.46 -12.02
C ASP A 87 14.09 -0.46 -12.94
N GLU A 88 14.27 -0.33 -14.25
CA GLU A 88 13.54 -1.09 -15.28
C GLU A 88 13.69 -2.62 -15.19
N GLN A 89 14.69 -3.12 -14.46
CA GLN A 89 14.99 -4.56 -14.37
C GLN A 89 14.97 -5.11 -12.94
N ARG A 90 15.05 -4.24 -11.93
CA ARG A 90 15.23 -4.65 -10.53
C ARG A 90 14.07 -4.19 -9.67
N THR A 91 13.53 -5.14 -8.90
CA THR A 91 12.52 -4.89 -7.88
C THR A 91 13.00 -5.37 -6.51
N LEU A 92 12.78 -4.58 -5.46
CA LEU A 92 12.95 -5.00 -4.08
C LEU A 92 11.61 -5.47 -3.51
N THR A 93 11.56 -6.66 -2.90
CA THR A 93 10.35 -7.15 -2.22
C THR A 93 10.59 -7.25 -0.72
N PHE A 94 9.78 -6.53 0.08
CA PHE A 94 9.79 -6.63 1.53
C PHE A 94 8.98 -7.84 1.99
N ARG A 95 9.65 -9.00 2.03
CA ARG A 95 9.07 -10.27 2.45
C ARG A 95 10.11 -11.10 3.20
N ASN A 96 9.68 -11.70 4.30
CA ASN A 96 10.48 -12.69 5.04
C ASN A 96 9.68 -14.00 5.19
N ARG A 97 10.28 -15.11 4.76
CA ARG A 97 9.67 -16.46 4.81
C ARG A 97 9.76 -17.10 6.18
N GLU A 98 10.85 -16.85 6.91
CA GLU A 98 11.14 -17.43 8.21
C GLU A 98 10.40 -16.70 9.33
N PHE A 99 10.30 -15.37 9.21
CA PHE A 99 9.64 -14.49 10.17
C PHE A 99 8.53 -13.68 9.49
N PRO A 100 7.33 -14.25 9.28
CA PRO A 100 6.23 -13.60 8.54
C PRO A 100 5.77 -12.28 9.16
N GLU A 101 5.96 -12.09 10.47
CA GLU A 101 5.71 -10.84 11.17
C GLU A 101 6.47 -9.66 10.55
N ILE A 102 7.68 -9.88 10.02
CA ILE A 102 8.46 -8.83 9.36
C ILE A 102 7.72 -8.35 8.10
N THR A 103 7.17 -9.27 7.30
CA THR A 103 6.35 -8.92 6.11
C THR A 103 5.15 -8.07 6.52
N ILE A 104 4.47 -8.43 7.63
CA ILE A 104 3.32 -7.68 8.16
C ILE A 104 3.74 -6.29 8.64
N ARG A 105 4.88 -6.15 9.31
CA ARG A 105 5.42 -4.84 9.73
C ARG A 105 5.67 -3.92 8.55
N PHE A 106 6.23 -4.43 7.45
CA PHE A 106 6.39 -3.65 6.22
C PHE A 106 5.06 -3.26 5.59
N PHE A 107 4.07 -4.14 5.59
CA PHE A 107 2.72 -3.79 5.12
C PHE A 107 2.09 -2.68 6.00
N ASN A 108 2.27 -2.74 7.32
CA ASN A 108 1.84 -1.67 8.24
C ASN A 108 2.59 -0.36 8.01
N GLY A 109 3.90 -0.40 7.73
CA GLY A 109 4.68 0.76 7.33
C GLY A 109 4.16 1.38 6.03
N PHE A 110 3.82 0.56 5.04
CA PHE A 110 3.18 1.02 3.80
C PHE A 110 1.82 1.67 4.04
N ARG A 111 0.97 1.06 4.89
CA ARG A 111 -0.30 1.67 5.34
C ARG A 111 -0.05 3.05 5.96
N GLN A 112 1.00 3.21 6.79
CA GLN A 112 1.36 4.50 7.38
C GLN A 112 1.67 5.54 6.30
N LEU A 113 2.46 5.20 5.28
CA LEU A 113 2.79 6.09 4.16
C LEU A 113 1.54 6.51 3.35
N CYS A 114 0.59 5.59 3.15
CA CYS A 114 -0.69 5.90 2.51
C CYS A 114 -1.49 6.90 3.34
N GLN A 115 -1.58 6.67 4.66
CA GLN A 115 -2.32 7.52 5.58
C GLN A 115 -1.74 8.94 5.68
N THR A 116 -0.42 9.09 5.55
CA THR A 116 0.28 10.39 5.65
C THR A 116 0.31 11.16 4.33
N GLY A 117 -0.22 10.60 3.24
CA GLY A 117 -0.21 11.24 1.92
C GLY A 117 1.17 11.28 1.26
N LEU A 118 2.12 10.48 1.75
CA LEU A 118 3.43 10.31 1.11
C LEU A 118 3.37 9.33 -0.07
N VAL A 119 2.33 8.51 -0.10
CA VAL A 119 2.00 7.59 -1.19
C VAL A 119 0.61 7.93 -1.73
N MET A 120 0.42 7.77 -3.03
CA MET A 120 -0.88 7.80 -3.70
C MET A 120 -1.15 6.48 -4.43
N HIS A 121 -2.43 6.15 -4.57
CA HIS A 121 -2.91 5.02 -5.34
C HIS A 121 -3.28 5.45 -6.76
N HIS A 122 -2.96 4.62 -7.75
CA HIS A 122 -3.30 4.87 -9.15
C HIS A 122 -4.41 3.95 -9.64
N LEU A 123 -4.14 2.64 -9.65
CA LEU A 123 -5.03 1.62 -10.15
C LEU A 123 -4.64 0.26 -9.57
N TYR A 124 -5.63 -0.62 -9.32
CA TYR A 124 -5.41 -1.96 -8.76
C TYR A 124 -4.41 -2.00 -7.59
N ARG A 125 -3.22 -2.57 -7.81
CA ARG A 125 -2.17 -2.79 -6.82
C ARG A 125 -1.03 -1.78 -6.93
N ASP A 126 -1.18 -0.79 -7.81
CA ASP A 126 -0.15 0.15 -8.19
C ASP A 126 -0.29 1.46 -7.44
N PHE A 127 0.82 1.86 -6.85
CA PHE A 127 0.99 3.05 -6.03
C PHE A 127 2.24 3.80 -6.43
N SER A 128 2.32 5.07 -6.07
CA SER A 128 3.57 5.83 -6.17
C SER A 128 3.80 6.74 -4.99
N LEU A 129 5.04 7.24 -4.87
CA LEU A 129 5.30 8.41 -4.04
C LEU A 129 4.53 9.62 -4.59
N THR A 130 4.04 10.46 -3.68
CA THR A 130 3.59 11.82 -4.00
C THR A 130 4.81 12.74 -4.10
N GLN A 131 4.62 13.99 -4.54
CA GLN A 131 5.70 14.99 -4.54
C GLN A 131 6.34 15.12 -3.14
N ALA A 132 5.50 15.22 -2.10
CA ALA A 132 5.94 15.23 -0.71
C ALA A 132 6.71 13.96 -0.31
N GLY A 133 6.28 12.80 -0.83
CA GLY A 133 6.98 11.53 -0.67
C GLY A 133 8.39 11.58 -1.26
N TYR A 134 8.55 12.05 -2.50
CA TYR A 134 9.87 12.20 -3.13
C TYR A 134 10.78 13.16 -2.38
N GLU A 135 10.24 14.30 -1.91
CA GLU A 135 11.01 15.29 -1.16
C GLU A 135 11.56 14.67 0.13
N LEU A 136 10.72 13.99 0.91
CA LEU A 136 11.13 13.35 2.17
C LEU A 136 12.01 12.12 1.96
N ALA A 137 11.83 11.37 0.87
CA ALA A 137 12.64 10.19 0.56
C ALA A 137 14.11 10.52 0.23
N ARG A 138 14.39 11.76 -0.14
CA ARG A 138 15.71 12.25 -0.58
C ARG A 138 16.50 13.00 0.49
N THR A 139 15.88 13.26 1.64
CA THR A 139 16.52 13.81 2.85
C THR A 139 17.09 12.72 3.74
#